data_AF-A0A2E9KVM7-F1
#
_entry.id   AF-A0A2E9KVM7-F1
#
_cell.length_a   1.000
_cell.length_b   1.000
_cell.length_c   1.000
_cell.angle_alpha   90.00
_cell.angle_beta   90.00
_cell.angle_gamma   90.00
#
_symmetry.space_group_name_H-M   'P 1'
#
loop_
_entity.id
_entity.type
_entity.pdbx_description
1 polymer ?
#
loop_
_entity_poly.entity_id
_entity_poly.type
_entity_poly.pdbx_seq_one_letter_code
_entity_poly.pdbx_strand_id
1 'polypeptide(L)'
;MKQTIKALITGITGQDGSYLAEFLLKKGYQVHGLKRRSSLFNTQRIDHLIKDRNVFQNKNFYLHHADMTDSSSINYLISKIQPNEVYNLAAQSHVAVSFEQPEYTANSVALGPLRLLEAIKNLNLIKKTKFYQASTSELFGNSYKNFQNENTKFSPTSPYATAKLYAHWTIINYREAYNMFAVNGILFVDNDGMMNGQDINYINKISKNISVPLISLGGIGSEDNIEKSFNFGANAVAAGSFFVFNGPHKAVLISYKNFLIEE
;
A
#
# COMPACT_ATOMS: atom_id res chain seq x y z
N MET A 1 0.39 -14.40 -30.65
CA MET A 1 0.06 -14.59 -29.21
C MET A 1 0.17 -13.24 -28.53
N LYS A 2 -0.81 -12.84 -27.70
CA LYS A 2 -0.75 -11.56 -26.97
C LYS A 2 0.46 -11.62 -26.02
N GLN A 3 1.33 -10.62 -26.06
CA GLN A 3 2.51 -10.58 -25.19
C GLN A 3 2.06 -10.48 -23.73
N THR A 4 2.45 -11.45 -22.89
CA THR A 4 2.11 -11.45 -21.46
C THR A 4 2.79 -10.29 -20.76
N ILE A 5 2.01 -9.43 -20.11
CA ILE A 5 2.50 -8.27 -19.37
C ILE A 5 3.03 -8.74 -18.01
N LYS A 6 4.26 -8.36 -17.68
CA LYS A 6 4.91 -8.69 -16.40
C LYS A 6 4.76 -7.55 -15.41
N ALA A 7 4.14 -7.82 -14.27
CA ALA A 7 4.04 -6.89 -13.16
C ALA A 7 4.94 -7.32 -12.00
N LEU A 8 5.76 -6.40 -11.49
CA LEU A 8 6.49 -6.56 -10.24
C LEU A 8 5.80 -5.77 -9.13
N ILE A 9 5.38 -6.44 -8.05
CA ILE A 9 4.74 -5.84 -6.88
C ILE A 9 5.71 -5.94 -5.70
N THR A 10 6.15 -4.80 -5.17
CA THR A 10 6.82 -4.78 -3.86
C THR A 10 5.76 -4.71 -2.76
N GLY A 11 6.02 -5.32 -1.60
CA GLY A 11 5.04 -5.34 -0.51
C GLY A 11 3.84 -6.25 -0.80
N ILE A 12 4.02 -7.27 -1.64
CA ILE A 12 2.94 -8.17 -2.09
C ILE A 12 2.24 -8.92 -0.94
N THR A 13 2.92 -9.09 0.19
CA THR A 13 2.38 -9.74 1.39
C THR A 13 1.53 -8.81 2.27
N GLY A 14 1.49 -7.52 1.93
CA GLY A 14 0.60 -6.52 2.54
C GLY A 14 -0.82 -6.60 1.97
N GLN A 15 -1.71 -5.77 2.51
CA GLN A 15 -3.13 -5.73 2.12
C GLN A 15 -3.30 -5.35 0.63
N ASP A 16 -2.81 -4.18 0.24
CA ASP A 16 -2.97 -3.69 -1.14
C ASP A 16 -2.26 -4.61 -2.15
N GLY A 17 -1.10 -5.14 -1.74
CA GLY A 17 -0.32 -6.07 -2.54
C GLY A 17 -1.08 -7.37 -2.88
N SER A 18 -1.79 -7.96 -1.90
CA SER A 18 -2.56 -9.17 -2.15
C SER A 18 -3.76 -8.93 -3.08
N TYR A 19 -4.50 -7.84 -2.87
CA TYR A 19 -5.63 -7.49 -3.73
C TYR A 19 -5.19 -7.13 -5.15
N LEU A 20 -4.09 -6.37 -5.30
CA LEU A 20 -3.55 -6.03 -6.61
C LEU A 20 -3.06 -7.27 -7.34
N ALA A 21 -2.41 -8.21 -6.65
CA ALA A 21 -1.96 -9.47 -7.26
C ALA A 21 -3.14 -10.25 -7.85
N GLU A 22 -4.23 -10.42 -7.10
CA GLU A 22 -5.45 -11.06 -7.60
C GLU A 22 -6.03 -10.35 -8.82
N PHE A 23 -6.13 -9.03 -8.75
CA PHE A 23 -6.68 -8.21 -9.83
C PHE A 23 -5.87 -8.38 -11.12
N LEU A 24 -4.54 -8.32 -11.04
CA LEU A 24 -3.66 -8.46 -12.20
C LEU A 24 -3.67 -9.90 -12.75
N LEU A 25 -3.68 -10.92 -11.89
CA LEU A 25 -3.80 -12.32 -12.31
C LEU A 25 -5.11 -12.56 -13.08
N LYS A 26 -6.24 -12.03 -12.59
CA LYS A 26 -7.54 -12.09 -13.29
C LYS A 26 -7.50 -11.41 -14.67
N LYS A 27 -6.62 -10.42 -14.85
CA LYS A 27 -6.36 -9.75 -16.14
C LYS A 27 -5.37 -10.48 -17.04
N GLY A 28 -4.85 -11.65 -16.64
CA GLY A 28 -3.90 -12.44 -17.41
C GLY A 28 -2.46 -11.92 -17.35
N TYR A 29 -2.11 -11.13 -16.33
CA TYR A 29 -0.74 -10.71 -16.10
C TYR A 29 0.11 -11.86 -15.54
N GLN A 30 1.41 -11.78 -15.80
CA GLN A 30 2.41 -12.52 -15.04
C GLN A 30 2.85 -11.65 -13.85
N VAL A 31 2.48 -12.05 -12.64
CA VAL A 31 2.72 -11.31 -11.40
C VAL A 31 3.95 -11.85 -10.68
N HIS A 32 4.89 -10.97 -10.40
CA HIS A 32 6.08 -11.21 -9.61
C HIS A 32 5.99 -10.41 -8.31
N GLY A 33 6.10 -11.09 -7.18
CA GLY A 33 6.04 -10.48 -5.85
C GLY A 33 7.38 -10.48 -5.15
N LEU A 34 7.76 -9.34 -4.57
CA LEU A 34 8.90 -9.25 -3.67
C LEU A 34 8.47 -9.58 -2.24
N LYS A 35 9.14 -10.57 -1.65
CA LYS A 35 8.90 -11.06 -0.28
C LYS A 35 10.19 -10.98 0.54
N ARG A 36 10.14 -10.27 1.68
CA ARG A 36 11.25 -10.28 2.65
C ARG A 36 11.45 -11.67 3.24
N ARG A 37 12.71 -12.06 3.45
CA ARG A 37 13.04 -13.27 4.20
C ARG A 37 12.56 -13.11 5.64
N SER A 38 11.91 -14.13 6.17
CA SER A 38 11.39 -14.18 7.54
C SER A 38 11.60 -15.59 8.08
N SER A 39 11.88 -15.72 9.37
CA SER A 39 11.95 -17.02 10.06
C SER A 39 10.56 -17.66 10.23
N LEU A 40 9.51 -16.84 10.19
CA LEU A 40 8.11 -17.27 10.24
C LEU A 40 7.41 -17.10 8.89
N PHE A 41 6.33 -17.86 8.67
CA PHE A 41 5.44 -17.68 7.53
C PHE A 41 4.82 -16.28 7.54
N ASN A 42 5.08 -15.50 6.48
CA ASN A 42 4.61 -14.13 6.30
C ASN A 42 3.84 -13.96 4.98
N THR A 43 3.23 -15.03 4.46
CA THR A 43 2.50 -15.06 3.18
C THR A 43 1.01 -15.29 3.32
N GLN A 44 0.45 -15.26 4.54
CA GLN A 44 -0.94 -15.61 4.81
C GLN A 44 -1.96 -14.96 3.86
N ARG A 45 -1.77 -13.68 3.51
CA ARG A 45 -2.65 -12.92 2.59
C ARG A 45 -2.59 -13.37 1.12
N ILE A 46 -1.62 -14.20 0.76
CA ILE A 46 -1.40 -14.69 -0.61
C ILE A 46 -1.23 -16.22 -0.66
N ASP A 47 -1.43 -16.92 0.45
CA ASP A 47 -1.25 -18.37 0.53
C ASP A 47 -2.22 -19.11 -0.41
N HIS A 48 -3.43 -18.58 -0.61
CA HIS A 48 -4.38 -19.11 -1.58
C HIS A 48 -3.86 -19.02 -3.02
N LEU A 49 -3.16 -17.93 -3.37
CA LEU A 49 -2.54 -17.77 -4.69
C LEU A 49 -1.36 -18.72 -4.91
N ILE A 50 -0.63 -19.04 -3.83
CA ILE A 50 0.47 -20.00 -3.87
C ILE A 50 -0.05 -21.43 -4.01
N LYS A 51 -1.15 -21.76 -3.31
CA LYS A 51 -1.75 -23.11 -3.31
C LYS A 51 -2.60 -23.40 -4.55
N ASP A 52 -3.09 -22.36 -5.22
CA ASP A 52 -3.88 -22.51 -6.44
C ASP A 52 -3.01 -23.04 -7.59
N ARG A 53 -3.23 -24.30 -7.94
CA ARG A 53 -2.52 -24.98 -9.04
C ARG A 53 -2.76 -24.31 -10.38
N ASN A 54 -3.93 -23.72 -10.64
CA ASN A 54 -4.21 -23.03 -11.90
C ASN A 54 -3.41 -21.72 -12.03
N VAL A 55 -2.99 -21.12 -10.92
CA VAL A 55 -2.16 -19.90 -10.91
C VAL A 55 -0.67 -20.27 -10.88
N PHE A 56 -0.30 -21.23 -10.04
CA PHE A 56 1.08 -21.62 -9.82
C PHE A 56 1.63 -22.53 -10.93
N GLN A 57 0.84 -23.52 -11.42
CA GLN A 57 1.28 -24.42 -12.51
C GLN A 57 1.29 -23.70 -13.87
N ASN A 58 0.40 -22.72 -14.07
CA ASN A 58 0.45 -21.85 -15.25
C ASN A 58 1.58 -20.81 -15.21
N LYS A 59 2.41 -20.80 -14.17
CA LYS A 59 3.61 -19.93 -14.09
C LYS A 59 3.28 -18.45 -14.27
N ASN A 60 2.12 -18.03 -13.77
CA ASN A 60 1.67 -16.64 -13.80
C ASN A 60 1.89 -15.91 -12.48
N PHE A 61 2.32 -16.61 -11.42
CA PHE A 61 2.63 -16.03 -10.12
C PHE A 61 3.99 -16.51 -9.61
N TYR A 62 4.85 -15.58 -9.20
CA TYR A 62 6.18 -15.88 -8.66
C TYR A 62 6.47 -15.04 -7.43
N LEU A 63 7.15 -15.64 -6.45
CA LEU A 63 7.67 -14.93 -5.29
C LEU A 63 9.20 -14.94 -5.29
N HIS A 64 9.78 -13.79 -4.99
CA HIS A 64 11.22 -13.57 -5.01
C HIS A 64 11.67 -12.97 -3.68
N HIS A 65 12.82 -13.42 -3.19
CA HIS A 65 13.44 -12.81 -2.03
C HIS A 65 14.27 -11.60 -2.44
N ALA A 66 13.91 -10.44 -1.90
CA ALA A 66 14.64 -9.19 -1.99
C ALA A 66 14.17 -8.25 -0.87
N ASP A 67 14.89 -7.15 -0.65
CA ASP A 67 14.54 -6.14 0.35
C ASP A 67 14.72 -4.73 -0.23
N MET A 68 13.86 -3.79 0.20
CA MET A 68 13.92 -2.40 -0.26
C MET A 68 15.20 -1.68 0.17
N THR A 69 15.94 -2.23 1.12
CA THR A 69 17.24 -1.72 1.61
C THR A 69 18.44 -2.29 0.86
N ASP A 70 18.26 -3.30 0.02
CA ASP A 70 19.33 -3.99 -0.72
C ASP A 70 19.23 -3.72 -2.23
N SER A 71 20.03 -2.75 -2.68
CA SER A 71 20.13 -2.37 -4.09
C SER A 71 20.57 -3.53 -5.00
N SER A 72 21.41 -4.44 -4.52
CA SER A 72 21.92 -5.56 -5.32
C SER A 72 20.80 -6.57 -5.59
N SER A 73 20.00 -6.89 -4.58
CA SER A 73 18.83 -7.78 -4.74
C SER A 73 17.80 -7.20 -5.71
N ILE A 74 17.53 -5.90 -5.63
CA ILE A 74 16.62 -5.18 -6.51
C ILE A 74 17.11 -5.19 -7.96
N ASN A 75 18.38 -4.83 -8.18
CA ASN A 75 18.98 -4.82 -9.51
C ASN A 75 18.96 -6.21 -10.14
N TYR A 76 19.36 -7.24 -9.39
CA TYR A 76 19.29 -8.62 -9.85
C TYR A 76 17.86 -9.01 -10.24
N LEU A 77 16.88 -8.72 -9.40
CA LEU A 77 15.49 -9.06 -9.63
C LEU A 77 14.91 -8.38 -10.88
N ILE A 78 15.11 -7.07 -11.02
CA ILE A 78 14.65 -6.32 -12.20
C ILE A 78 15.37 -6.82 -13.47
N SER A 79 16.66 -7.15 -13.38
CA SER A 79 17.41 -7.69 -14.53
C SER A 79 16.85 -9.01 -15.04
N LYS A 80 16.35 -9.87 -14.14
CA LYS A 80 15.76 -11.17 -14.47
C LYS A 80 14.32 -11.04 -14.96
N ILE A 81 13.52 -10.21 -14.31
CA ILE A 81 12.09 -10.10 -14.62
C ILE A 81 11.88 -9.25 -15.89
N GLN A 82 12.62 -8.15 -16.01
CA GLN A 82 12.42 -7.11 -17.04
C GLN A 82 10.95 -6.66 -17.09
N PRO A 83 10.39 -6.13 -15.97
CA PRO A 83 8.95 -5.90 -15.81
C PRO A 83 8.40 -4.83 -16.77
N ASN A 84 7.16 -4.98 -17.21
CA ASN A 84 6.42 -3.95 -17.93
C ASN A 84 5.81 -2.93 -16.97
N GLU A 85 5.43 -3.38 -15.77
CA GLU A 85 4.83 -2.53 -14.74
C GLU A 85 5.47 -2.85 -13.39
N VAL A 86 5.78 -1.82 -12.60
CA VAL A 86 6.30 -1.93 -11.24
C VAL A 86 5.37 -1.17 -10.30
N TYR A 87 4.84 -1.85 -9.30
CA TYR A 87 4.00 -1.29 -8.25
C TYR A 87 4.76 -1.30 -6.94
N ASN A 88 5.25 -0.14 -6.51
CA ASN A 88 5.99 -0.01 -5.26
C ASN A 88 5.03 0.23 -4.08
N LEU A 89 4.63 -0.85 -3.42
CA LEU A 89 3.76 -0.84 -2.24
C LEU A 89 4.50 -1.18 -0.94
N ALA A 90 5.76 -1.61 -1.00
CA ALA A 90 6.57 -1.89 0.17
C ALA A 90 6.89 -0.61 0.96
N ALA A 91 6.64 -0.66 2.27
CA ALA A 91 7.06 0.36 3.22
C ALA A 91 7.14 -0.21 4.64
N GLN A 92 7.99 0.38 5.48
CA GLN A 92 7.64 0.51 6.89
C GLN A 92 6.48 1.53 6.94
N SER A 93 5.24 1.04 7.01
CA SER A 93 4.03 1.86 6.81
C SER A 93 3.44 2.43 8.09
N HIS A 94 4.02 2.16 9.25
CA HIS A 94 3.53 2.59 10.56
C HIS A 94 4.11 3.93 10.95
N VAL A 95 3.24 4.95 11.07
CA VAL A 95 3.62 6.32 11.44
C VAL A 95 4.29 6.33 12.82
N ALA A 96 3.69 5.75 13.86
CA ALA A 96 4.32 5.73 15.19
C ALA A 96 5.68 5.01 15.22
N VAL A 97 5.81 3.80 14.63
CA VAL A 97 7.09 3.07 14.55
C VAL A 97 8.14 3.87 13.79
N SER A 98 7.76 4.79 12.89
CA SER A 98 8.73 5.63 12.20
C SER A 98 9.49 6.58 13.12
N PHE A 99 8.93 6.97 14.27
CA PHE A 99 9.65 7.72 15.30
C PHE A 99 10.61 6.85 16.10
N GLU A 100 10.27 5.58 16.29
CA GLU A 100 11.14 4.60 16.97
C GLU A 100 12.29 4.14 16.06
N GLN A 101 12.04 4.04 14.76
CA GLN A 101 12.98 3.55 13.76
C GLN A 101 13.07 4.48 12.53
N PRO A 102 13.50 5.74 12.72
CA PRO A 102 13.48 6.75 11.65
C PRO A 102 14.46 6.44 10.53
N GLU A 103 15.67 5.96 10.85
CA GLU A 103 16.69 5.61 9.85
C GLU A 103 16.25 4.44 8.96
N TYR A 104 15.71 3.38 9.56
CA TYR A 104 15.18 2.25 8.81
C TYR A 104 13.98 2.67 7.94
N THR A 105 13.12 3.55 8.47
CA THR A 105 12.00 4.10 7.71
C THR A 105 12.50 4.90 6.51
N ALA A 106 13.45 5.83 6.69
CA ALA A 106 14.04 6.56 5.57
C ALA A 106 14.72 5.61 4.57
N ASN A 107 15.51 4.65 5.04
CA ASN A 107 16.24 3.72 4.18
C ASN A 107 15.29 2.87 3.31
N SER A 108 14.19 2.38 3.87
CA SER A 108 13.25 1.53 3.13
C SER A 108 12.20 2.32 2.34
N VAL A 109 11.67 3.42 2.89
CA VAL A 109 10.54 4.18 2.32
C VAL A 109 10.99 5.29 1.39
N ALA A 110 12.11 5.97 1.68
CA ALA A 110 12.65 7.03 0.84
C ALA A 110 13.61 6.48 -0.21
N LEU A 111 14.67 5.78 0.24
CA LEU A 111 15.71 5.27 -0.68
C LEU A 111 15.28 4.00 -1.43
N GLY A 112 14.34 3.21 -0.92
CA GLY A 112 13.81 2.03 -1.61
C GLY A 112 13.25 2.33 -3.02
N PRO A 113 12.30 3.25 -3.17
CA PRO A 113 11.81 3.68 -4.49
C PRO A 113 12.93 4.18 -5.41
N LEU A 114 13.90 4.95 -4.89
CA LEU A 114 15.07 5.39 -5.66
C LEU A 114 15.85 4.20 -6.22
N ARG A 115 16.09 3.15 -5.41
CA ARG A 115 16.78 1.93 -5.87
C ARG A 115 16.05 1.24 -7.01
N LEU A 116 14.71 1.19 -6.97
CA LEU A 116 13.91 0.62 -8.06
C LEU A 116 14.05 1.45 -9.35
N LEU A 117 13.94 2.78 -9.24
CA LEU A 117 14.06 3.67 -10.39
C LEU A 117 15.46 3.61 -11.02
N GLU A 118 16.51 3.63 -10.20
CA GLU A 118 17.89 3.49 -10.68
C GLU A 118 18.12 2.14 -11.35
N ALA A 119 17.57 1.05 -10.80
CA ALA A 119 17.66 -0.26 -11.43
C ALA A 119 16.98 -0.28 -12.81
N ILE A 120 15.78 0.31 -12.94
CA ILE A 120 15.08 0.44 -14.22
C ILE A 120 15.91 1.28 -15.20
N LYS A 121 16.49 2.40 -14.74
CA LYS A 121 17.34 3.28 -15.54
C LYS A 121 18.59 2.56 -16.04
N ASN A 122 19.36 1.96 -15.14
CA ASN A 122 20.65 1.33 -15.43
C ASN A 122 20.52 0.09 -16.31
N LEU A 123 19.36 -0.57 -16.27
CA LEU A 123 19.04 -1.71 -17.14
C LEU A 123 18.39 -1.29 -18.48
N ASN A 124 18.35 0.02 -18.78
CA ASN A 124 17.78 0.59 -20.01
C ASN A 124 16.30 0.24 -20.21
N LEU A 125 15.54 0.16 -19.13
CA LEU A 125 14.13 -0.22 -19.13
C LEU A 125 13.14 0.96 -19.12
N ILE A 126 13.63 2.20 -19.11
CA ILE A 126 12.84 3.44 -18.98
C ILE A 126 11.65 3.50 -19.97
N LYS A 127 11.88 3.13 -21.24
CA LYS A 127 10.83 3.18 -22.28
C LYS A 127 9.79 2.07 -22.18
N LYS A 128 10.09 1.01 -21.42
CA LYS A 128 9.26 -0.19 -21.32
C LYS A 128 8.46 -0.21 -20.01
N THR A 129 9.09 0.17 -18.91
CA THR A 129 8.55 -0.04 -17.57
C THR A 129 7.74 1.17 -17.11
N LYS A 130 6.46 0.94 -16.78
CA LYS A 130 5.62 1.91 -16.06
C LYS A 130 5.80 1.71 -14.57
N PHE A 131 5.95 2.80 -13.82
CA PHE A 131 6.21 2.77 -12.40
C PHE A 131 5.09 3.46 -11.61
N TYR A 132 4.55 2.77 -10.61
CA TYR A 132 3.59 3.30 -9.67
C TYR A 132 4.21 3.36 -8.28
N GLN A 133 4.15 4.53 -7.65
CA GLN A 133 4.52 4.75 -6.26
C GLN A 133 3.28 4.91 -5.40
N ALA A 134 3.17 4.10 -4.35
CA ALA A 134 2.24 4.37 -3.25
C ALA A 134 2.73 5.60 -2.46
N SER A 135 2.26 6.79 -2.84
CA SER A 135 2.31 7.98 -1.98
C SER A 135 1.15 7.90 -0.97
N THR A 136 0.85 8.99 -0.26
CA THR A 136 -0.11 8.97 0.84
C THR A 136 -0.62 10.38 1.14
N SER A 137 -1.83 10.47 1.69
CA SER A 137 -2.38 11.69 2.27
C SER A 137 -1.57 12.22 3.47
N GLU A 138 -0.76 11.38 4.14
CA GLU A 138 0.16 11.80 5.22
C GLU A 138 1.15 12.88 4.77
N LEU A 139 1.38 13.04 3.46
CA LEU A 139 2.18 14.13 2.90
C LEU A 139 1.63 15.52 3.25
N PHE A 140 0.31 15.63 3.45
CA PHE A 140 -0.35 16.88 3.81
C PHE A 140 -0.23 17.19 5.31
N GLY A 141 0.07 16.19 6.15
CA GLY A 141 0.17 16.30 7.60
C GLY A 141 -0.94 17.15 8.21
N ASN A 142 -0.57 18.17 9.00
CA ASN A 142 -1.53 19.06 9.67
C ASN A 142 -2.06 20.19 8.76
N SER A 143 -2.25 19.96 7.45
CA SER A 143 -2.80 20.99 6.57
C SER A 143 -4.25 21.34 6.96
N TYR A 144 -4.43 22.39 7.78
CA TYR A 144 -5.70 22.85 8.36
C TYR A 144 -6.71 23.51 7.39
N LYS A 145 -6.61 23.25 6.08
CA LYS A 145 -7.60 23.72 5.10
C LYS A 145 -8.42 22.55 4.58
N ASN A 146 -9.72 22.80 4.35
CA ASN A 146 -10.69 21.96 3.64
C ASN A 146 -10.07 21.15 2.48
N PHE A 147 -10.65 19.97 2.19
CA PHE A 147 -10.37 19.06 1.06
C PHE A 147 -8.99 19.22 0.37
N GLN A 148 -8.09 18.27 0.58
CA GLN A 148 -6.77 18.29 -0.04
C GLN A 148 -6.80 17.70 -1.47
N ASN A 149 -5.98 18.26 -2.36
CA ASN A 149 -5.79 17.79 -3.74
C ASN A 149 -4.31 17.85 -4.13
N GLU A 150 -3.99 17.52 -5.39
CA GLU A 150 -2.63 17.44 -5.91
C GLU A 150 -1.86 18.78 -5.88
N ASN A 151 -2.57 19.91 -5.77
CA ASN A 151 -1.98 21.24 -5.64
C ASN A 151 -1.86 21.70 -4.18
N THR A 152 -2.38 20.93 -3.22
CA THR A 152 -2.25 21.26 -1.79
C THR A 152 -0.80 21.14 -1.36
N LYS A 153 -0.31 22.16 -0.65
CA LYS A 153 1.08 22.17 -0.15
C LYS A 153 1.31 21.04 0.85
N PHE A 154 2.38 20.29 0.67
CA PHE A 154 2.81 19.26 1.60
C PHE A 154 3.36 19.85 2.90
N SER A 155 3.06 19.21 4.03
CA SER A 155 3.48 19.60 5.37
C SER A 155 3.64 18.36 6.26
N PRO A 156 4.57 17.44 5.95
CA PRO A 156 4.71 16.17 6.65
C PRO A 156 5.06 16.36 8.14
N THR A 157 4.48 15.53 9.00
CA THR A 157 4.60 15.64 10.47
C THR A 157 5.24 14.41 11.12
N SER A 158 5.80 13.49 10.34
CA SER A 158 6.45 12.26 10.85
C SER A 158 7.64 11.84 9.98
N PRO A 159 8.59 11.04 10.51
CA PRO A 159 9.66 10.45 9.70
C PRO A 159 9.14 9.63 8.52
N TYR A 160 8.02 8.91 8.69
CA TYR A 160 7.33 8.23 7.59
C TYR A 160 6.86 9.20 6.50
N ALA A 161 6.14 10.26 6.88
CA ALA A 161 5.63 11.24 5.92
C ALA A 161 6.78 11.98 5.20
N THR A 162 7.85 12.32 5.91
CA THR A 162 9.06 12.90 5.33
C THR A 162 9.75 11.95 4.35
N ALA A 163 9.84 10.66 4.68
CA ALA A 163 10.40 9.65 3.78
C ALA A 163 9.51 9.45 2.53
N LYS A 164 8.19 9.45 2.68
CA LYS A 164 7.24 9.41 1.57
C LYS A 164 7.31 10.67 0.70
N LEU A 165 7.57 11.84 1.30
CA LEU A 165 7.74 13.08 0.55
C LEU A 165 8.99 13.03 -0.33
N TYR A 166 10.10 12.51 0.19
CA TYR A 166 11.29 12.23 -0.61
C TYR A 166 10.97 11.29 -1.77
N ALA A 167 10.29 10.17 -1.49
CA ALA A 167 9.90 9.22 -2.53
C ALA A 167 9.04 9.89 -3.61
N HIS A 168 8.02 10.66 -3.19
CA HIS A 168 7.09 11.37 -4.06
C HIS A 168 7.82 12.29 -5.05
N TRP A 169 8.71 13.15 -4.55
CA TRP A 169 9.51 14.05 -5.37
C TRP A 169 10.54 13.32 -6.23
N THR A 170 11.10 12.21 -5.73
CA THR A 170 12.00 11.36 -6.52
C THR A 170 11.29 10.83 -7.76
N ILE A 171 10.04 10.37 -7.63
CA ILE A 171 9.25 9.91 -8.79
C ILE A 171 9.01 11.05 -9.78
N ILE A 172 8.66 12.25 -9.31
CA ILE A 172 8.46 13.43 -10.16
C ILE A 172 9.73 13.75 -10.94
N ASN A 173 10.86 13.83 -10.24
CA ASN A 173 12.16 14.14 -10.85
C ASN A 173 12.53 13.11 -11.92
N TYR A 174 12.30 11.81 -11.69
CA TYR A 174 12.62 10.78 -12.68
C TYR A 174 11.68 10.81 -13.89
N ARG A 175 10.40 11.11 -13.67
CA ARG A 175 9.45 11.34 -14.75
C ARG A 175 9.89 12.50 -15.63
N GLU A 176 10.28 13.63 -15.03
CA GLU A 176 10.63 14.85 -15.76
C GLU A 176 12.02 14.78 -16.40
N ALA A 177 13.04 14.34 -15.67
CA ALA A 177 14.42 14.33 -16.15
C ALA A 177 14.71 13.25 -17.18
N TYR A 178 14.03 12.09 -17.08
CA TYR A 178 14.30 10.93 -17.94
C TYR A 178 13.12 10.54 -18.85
N ASN A 179 12.04 11.31 -18.82
CA ASN A 179 10.78 11.01 -19.52
C ASN A 179 10.27 9.58 -19.21
N MET A 180 10.43 9.17 -17.95
CA MET A 180 9.99 7.86 -17.47
C MET A 180 8.49 7.89 -17.18
N PHE A 181 7.75 6.85 -17.56
CA PHE A 181 6.36 6.72 -17.11
C PHE A 181 6.33 6.34 -15.63
N ALA A 182 6.30 7.35 -14.75
CA ALA A 182 6.27 7.17 -13.31
C ALA A 182 5.18 8.05 -12.66
N VAL A 183 4.30 7.44 -11.86
CA VAL A 183 3.14 8.11 -11.25
C VAL A 183 3.13 7.92 -9.74
N ASN A 184 2.63 8.95 -9.05
CA ASN A 184 2.35 8.90 -7.61
C ASN A 184 0.86 8.74 -7.40
N GLY A 185 0.44 7.69 -6.69
CA GLY A 185 -0.91 7.62 -6.13
C GLY A 185 -0.92 8.29 -4.76
N ILE A 186 -1.56 9.44 -4.61
CA ILE A 186 -1.79 10.07 -3.30
C ILE A 186 -3.08 9.46 -2.73
N LEU A 187 -2.94 8.38 -1.95
CA LEU A 187 -4.10 7.67 -1.39
C LEU A 187 -4.48 8.19 -0.01
N PHE A 188 -5.77 8.38 0.20
CA PHE A 188 -6.37 8.67 1.49
C PHE A 188 -6.74 7.36 2.17
N VAL A 189 -6.40 7.26 3.45
CA VAL A 189 -6.94 6.22 4.32
C VAL A 189 -8.09 6.90 5.05
N ASP A 190 -9.32 6.73 4.58
CA ASP A 190 -10.47 7.33 5.25
C ASP A 190 -10.79 6.56 6.54
N ASN A 191 -10.80 7.31 7.65
CA ASN A 191 -11.28 6.93 8.99
C ASN A 191 -10.71 5.67 9.66
N ASP A 192 -9.78 4.93 9.07
CA ASP A 192 -9.22 3.74 9.70
C ASP A 192 -8.37 4.10 10.94
N GLY A 193 -8.68 3.51 12.09
CA GLY A 193 -7.99 3.78 13.37
C GLY A 193 -8.49 4.98 14.20
N MET A 194 -9.40 5.82 13.70
CA MET A 194 -9.95 6.94 14.49
C MET A 194 -11.05 6.54 15.47
N MET A 195 -11.61 5.32 15.35
CA MET A 195 -12.77 4.86 16.12
C MET A 195 -14.03 5.76 16.01
N ASN A 196 -14.04 6.70 15.06
CA ASN A 196 -15.15 7.65 14.88
C ASN A 196 -16.25 7.14 13.93
N GLY A 197 -16.16 5.89 13.49
CA GLY A 197 -17.05 5.29 12.50
C GLY A 197 -16.68 5.64 11.06
N GLN A 198 -17.42 5.09 10.11
CA GLN A 198 -17.26 5.39 8.69
C GLN A 198 -17.95 6.70 8.29
N ASP A 199 -17.59 7.25 7.12
CA ASP A 199 -18.29 8.40 6.56
C ASP A 199 -19.71 8.00 6.11
N ILE A 200 -20.68 8.20 7.00
CA ILE A 200 -22.08 7.86 6.79
C ILE A 200 -22.72 8.66 5.63
N ASN A 201 -22.33 9.92 5.46
CA ASN A 201 -22.86 10.75 4.37
C ASN A 201 -22.40 10.22 3.01
N TYR A 202 -21.14 9.78 2.95
CA TYR A 202 -20.57 9.18 1.74
C TYR A 202 -21.18 7.81 1.44
N ILE A 203 -21.37 6.95 2.44
CA ILE A 203 -22.06 5.66 2.30
C ILE A 203 -23.46 5.85 1.73
N ASN A 204 -24.24 6.78 2.30
CA ASN A 204 -25.60 7.11 1.83
C ASN A 204 -25.63 7.62 0.39
N LYS A 205 -24.63 8.43 0.01
CA LYS A 205 -24.53 8.96 -1.34
C LYS A 205 -24.20 7.87 -2.34
N ILE A 206 -23.27 6.97 -2.02
CA ILE A 206 -22.88 5.87 -2.90
C ILE A 206 -24.02 4.85 -3.02
N SER A 207 -24.62 4.43 -1.91
CA SER A 207 -25.65 3.38 -1.89
C SER A 207 -26.85 3.71 -2.78
N LYS A 208 -27.22 4.99 -2.89
CA LYS A 208 -28.29 5.47 -3.78
C LYS A 208 -27.96 5.44 -5.27
N ASN A 209 -26.68 5.35 -5.64
CA ASN A 209 -26.20 5.52 -7.01
C ASN A 209 -25.60 4.24 -7.61
N ILE A 210 -25.59 3.12 -6.87
CA ILE A 210 -25.04 1.85 -7.34
C ILE A 210 -26.08 0.74 -7.23
N SER A 211 -26.04 -0.21 -8.17
CA SER A 211 -26.92 -1.38 -8.19
C SER A 211 -26.24 -2.65 -7.66
N VAL A 212 -25.07 -2.51 -7.05
CA VAL A 212 -24.24 -3.61 -6.55
C VAL A 212 -24.00 -3.46 -5.05
N PRO A 213 -23.71 -4.55 -4.32
CA PRO A 213 -23.48 -4.48 -2.88
C PRO A 213 -22.34 -3.55 -2.48
N LEU A 214 -22.57 -2.69 -1.49
CA LEU A 214 -21.60 -1.76 -0.91
C LEU A 214 -20.97 -2.37 0.35
N ILE A 215 -19.64 -2.42 0.41
CA ILE A 215 -18.91 -2.79 1.64
C ILE A 215 -18.29 -1.52 2.23
N SER A 216 -18.64 -1.23 3.48
CA SER A 216 -18.12 -0.09 4.25
C SER A 216 -16.89 -0.52 5.06
N LEU A 217 -15.78 0.22 4.93
CA LEU A 217 -14.52 -0.01 5.63
C LEU A 217 -14.15 1.28 6.39
N GLY A 218 -13.77 1.17 7.67
CA GLY A 218 -13.26 2.30 8.44
C GLY A 218 -13.16 2.01 9.93
N GLY A 219 -12.67 2.98 10.69
CA GLY A 219 -12.42 2.89 12.12
C GLY A 219 -13.70 2.75 12.94
N ILE A 220 -14.08 1.53 13.32
CA ILE A 220 -15.23 1.28 14.19
C ILE A 220 -14.82 1.44 15.65
N GLY A 221 -15.42 2.41 16.34
CA GLY A 221 -15.26 2.59 17.78
C GLY A 221 -16.40 2.07 18.63
N SER A 222 -17.60 1.91 18.07
CA SER A 222 -18.80 1.41 18.76
C SER A 222 -19.66 0.49 17.85
N GLU A 223 -20.50 -0.35 18.45
CA GLU A 223 -21.51 -1.13 17.72
C GLU A 223 -22.45 -0.21 16.92
N ASP A 224 -22.75 0.97 17.47
CA ASP A 224 -23.55 2.02 16.81
C ASP A 224 -22.92 2.51 15.50
N ASN A 225 -21.59 2.50 15.35
CA ASN A 225 -20.95 2.83 14.08
C ASN A 225 -21.25 1.79 12.98
N ILE A 226 -21.31 0.52 13.36
CA ILE A 226 -21.66 -0.58 12.45
C ILE A 226 -23.14 -0.46 12.06
N GLU A 227 -24.01 -0.23 13.04
CA GLU A 227 -25.45 -0.07 12.82
C GLU A 227 -25.75 1.11 11.88
N LYS A 228 -25.08 2.25 12.10
CA LYS A 228 -25.17 3.42 11.20
C LYS A 228 -24.72 3.08 9.78
N SER A 229 -23.64 2.33 9.58
CA SER A 229 -23.24 1.94 8.22
C SER A 229 -24.33 1.14 7.49
N PHE A 230 -24.99 0.21 8.18
CA PHE A 230 -26.11 -0.55 7.60
C PHE A 230 -27.33 0.33 7.33
N ASN A 231 -27.71 1.19 8.28
CA ASN A 231 -28.86 2.09 8.16
C ASN A 231 -28.76 3.06 6.97
N PHE A 232 -27.53 3.34 6.51
CA PHE A 232 -27.28 4.25 5.38
C PHE A 232 -26.88 3.53 4.08
N GLY A 233 -27.07 2.21 4.03
CA GLY A 233 -27.07 1.44 2.79
C GLY A 233 -25.79 0.66 2.50
N ALA A 234 -24.91 0.45 3.47
CA ALA A 234 -23.90 -0.60 3.36
C ALA A 234 -24.56 -1.98 3.47
N ASN A 235 -24.10 -2.94 2.67
CA ASN A 235 -24.54 -4.33 2.72
C ASN A 235 -23.64 -5.19 3.62
N ALA A 236 -22.41 -4.74 3.84
CA ALA A 236 -21.46 -5.33 4.78
C ALA A 236 -20.57 -4.24 5.37
N VAL A 237 -20.07 -4.46 6.58
CA VAL A 237 -19.19 -3.55 7.31
C VAL A 237 -17.99 -4.34 7.81
N ALA A 238 -16.78 -3.94 7.44
CA ALA A 238 -15.58 -4.53 8.05
C ALA A 238 -15.16 -3.72 9.28
N ALA A 239 -15.30 -4.33 10.45
CA ALA A 239 -15.00 -3.73 11.75
C ALA A 239 -13.58 -4.09 12.25
N GLY A 240 -12.57 -3.88 11.41
CA GLY A 240 -11.20 -4.33 11.69
C GLY A 240 -10.58 -3.73 12.96
N SER A 241 -11.07 -2.58 13.41
CA SER A 241 -10.60 -1.78 14.55
C SER A 241 -11.40 -1.99 15.84
N PHE A 242 -12.45 -2.81 15.83
CA PHE A 242 -13.37 -2.97 16.96
C PHE A 242 -12.83 -3.85 18.11
N PHE A 243 -11.85 -4.71 17.83
CA PHE A 243 -11.34 -5.70 18.78
C PHE A 243 -10.09 -5.22 19.53
N VAL A 244 -10.20 -4.19 20.38
CA VAL A 244 -9.09 -3.79 21.27
C VAL A 244 -9.22 -4.53 22.61
N PHE A 245 -8.31 -5.49 22.86
CA PHE A 245 -8.28 -6.26 24.12
C PHE A 245 -7.61 -5.48 25.26
N ASN A 246 -8.33 -5.26 26.37
CA ASN A 246 -7.80 -4.65 27.60
C ASN A 246 -7.46 -5.73 28.66
N GLY A 247 -6.30 -6.37 28.53
CA GLY A 247 -5.80 -7.37 29.50
C GLY A 247 -4.32 -7.16 29.90
N PRO A 248 -3.86 -7.75 31.01
CA PRO A 248 -2.50 -7.54 31.57
C PRO A 248 -1.37 -8.12 30.70
N HIS A 249 -1.69 -9.02 29.77
CA HIS A 249 -0.77 -9.53 28.76
C HIS A 249 -1.13 -8.92 27.40
N LYS A 250 -0.30 -7.99 26.92
CA LYS A 250 -0.46 -7.32 25.63
C LYS A 250 -0.19 -8.32 24.48
N ALA A 251 -1.24 -8.93 23.96
CA ALA A 251 -1.23 -9.61 22.67
C ALA A 251 -1.85 -8.71 21.58
N VAL A 252 -1.40 -8.93 20.34
CA VAL A 252 -1.46 -8.00 19.20
C VAL A 252 -2.81 -8.04 18.48
N LEU A 253 -3.42 -6.85 18.28
CA LEU A 253 -4.31 -6.60 17.16
C LEU A 253 -3.56 -5.75 16.11
N ILE A 254 -3.65 -6.13 14.83
CA ILE A 254 -3.05 -5.38 13.72
C ILE A 254 -3.95 -4.18 13.39
N SER A 255 -3.78 -3.07 14.11
CA SER A 255 -3.86 -1.69 13.62
C SER A 255 -3.53 -0.70 14.74
N TYR A 256 -3.16 0.50 14.34
CA TYR A 256 -2.19 1.41 14.95
C TYR A 256 -2.58 2.00 16.33
N LYS A 257 -1.54 2.29 17.14
CA LYS A 257 -1.55 2.76 18.54
C LYS A 257 -2.02 4.23 18.68
N ASN A 258 -3.03 4.49 19.52
CA ASN A 258 -3.35 5.83 20.04
C ASN A 258 -2.35 6.25 21.13
N PHE A 259 -1.97 7.52 21.15
CA PHE A 259 -1.42 8.21 22.33
C PHE A 259 -2.38 9.31 22.78
N LEU A 260 -2.76 9.19 24.07
CA LEU A 260 -3.14 10.22 25.06
C LEU A 260 -4.39 11.10 24.81
N ILE A 261 -5.34 10.96 25.75
CA ILE A 261 -6.05 12.11 26.31
C ILE A 261 -5.71 12.10 27.80
N GLU A 262 -5.11 13.19 28.28
CA GLU A 262 -5.03 13.56 29.69
C GLU A 262 -6.44 13.91 30.18
N GLU A 263 -6.86 13.32 31.29
CA GLU A 263 -7.42 14.03 32.46
C GLU A 263 -6.84 13.40 33.73
#